data_AF-A0AAQ3MJ61-F1
#
_entry.id   AF-A0AAQ3MJ61-F1
#
_cell.length_a   1.000
_cell.length_b   1.000
_cell.length_c   1.000
_cell.angle_alpha   90.00
_cell.angle_beta   90.00
_cell.angle_gamma   90.00
#
_symmetry.space_group_name_H-M   'P 1'
#
loop_
_entity.id
_entity.type
_entity.pdbx_description
1 polymer ?
#
loop_
_entity_poly.entity_id
_entity_poly.type
_entity_poly.pdbx_seq_one_letter_code
_entity_poly.pdbx_strand_id
1 'polypeptide(L)'
;MVNELLDRIPSVIHNLNANKENVLLVAVKNRQPFVIQYLKTKVPREVWNNLTLTIDKNERTILHWAADAPYIESLVPENFYLRSDTGGKTAEEIFEDNHQGLIEQSSEWLKDTSESCSVVAALVAGVSFATASTIPGSTDQEGRPNLEGEPAFDVFAVSSLVGLCSSVTGLIMFLTILTSRKQSRDFRRDLPFKLLLGLSSLFVSIAAMFVSFCSGHYFLLTHRYKTVLYPLYAATVFPVMFYAVAQFPLYFDLLIAILSKVPWSTSRGDKL
;
A
#
# COMPACT_ATOMS: atom_id res chain seq x y z
N MET A 1 33.35 16.70 1.87
CA MET A 1 33.20 18.03 1.24
C MET A 1 32.26 18.98 1.99
N VAL A 2 30.93 18.80 2.03
CA VAL A 2 30.02 19.78 2.71
C VAL A 2 30.30 19.89 4.21
N ASN A 3 30.52 18.76 4.89
CA ASN A 3 30.80 18.74 6.34
C ASN A 3 32.14 19.42 6.68
N GLU A 4 33.20 19.10 5.93
CA GLU A 4 34.53 19.69 6.12
C GLU A 4 34.56 21.20 5.88
N LEU A 5 33.70 21.69 4.98
CA LEU A 5 33.59 23.12 4.69
C LEU A 5 32.88 23.88 5.82
N LEU A 6 31.83 23.30 6.40
CA LEU A 6 31.11 23.89 7.54
C LEU A 6 31.94 23.86 8.83
N ASP A 7 32.76 22.82 9.02
CA ASP A 7 33.68 22.74 10.16
C ASP A 7 34.83 23.75 10.05
N ARG A 8 35.30 24.05 8.83
CA ARG A 8 36.36 25.03 8.58
C ARG A 8 35.86 26.47 8.57
N ILE A 9 34.67 26.73 8.03
CA ILE A 9 34.11 28.08 7.89
C ILE A 9 32.61 28.06 8.27
N PRO A 10 32.28 28.13 9.57
CA PRO A 10 30.90 28.06 10.05
C PRO A 10 29.99 29.16 9.49
N SER A 11 30.54 30.33 9.16
CA SER A 11 29.77 31.47 8.61
C SER A 11 29.20 31.22 7.22
N VAL A 12 29.74 30.25 6.46
CA VAL A 12 29.25 29.91 5.11
C VAL A 12 27.79 29.43 5.14
N ILE A 13 27.30 28.95 6.29
CA ILE A 13 25.92 28.51 6.42
C ILE A 13 24.89 29.61 6.14
N HIS A 14 25.27 30.88 6.35
CA HIS A 14 24.39 32.04 6.12
C HIS A 14 24.51 32.58 4.69
N ASN A 15 25.43 32.06 3.88
CA ASN A 15 25.63 32.55 2.53
C ASN A 15 24.53 32.04 1.60
N LEU A 16 24.08 32.95 0.74
CA LEU A 16 23.19 32.63 -0.37
C LEU A 16 24.00 32.60 -1.66
N ASN A 17 23.65 31.69 -2.56
CA ASN A 17 24.22 31.67 -3.90
C ASN A 17 23.57 32.76 -4.80
N ALA A 18 23.97 32.81 -6.07
CA ALA A 18 23.42 33.76 -7.05
C ALA A 18 21.89 33.62 -7.28
N ASN A 19 21.29 32.48 -6.93
CA ASN A 19 19.85 32.23 -7.02
C ASN A 19 19.10 32.55 -5.71
N LYS A 20 19.76 33.16 -4.72
CA LYS A 20 19.25 33.36 -3.35
C LYS A 20 18.99 32.03 -2.59
N GLU A 21 19.58 30.92 -3.03
CA GLU A 21 19.42 29.63 -2.36
C GLU A 21 20.47 29.48 -1.25
N ASN A 22 20.04 29.00 -0.08
CA ASN A 22 20.94 28.60 1.01
C ASN A 22 21.37 27.13 0.86
N VAL A 23 22.28 26.68 1.73
CA VAL A 23 22.80 25.30 1.71
C VAL A 23 21.70 24.24 1.89
N LEU A 24 20.66 24.52 2.68
CA LEU A 24 19.55 23.60 2.90
C LEU A 24 18.68 23.45 1.64
N LEU A 25 18.34 24.56 0.99
CA LEU A 25 17.52 24.58 -0.22
C LEU A 25 18.21 23.85 -1.37
N VAL A 26 19.53 24.03 -1.52
CA VAL A 26 20.34 23.28 -2.49
C VAL A 26 20.35 21.79 -2.16
N ALA A 27 20.48 21.41 -0.88
CA ALA A 27 20.44 20.01 -0.46
C ALA A 27 19.07 19.36 -0.73
N VAL A 28 17.97 20.08 -0.50
CA VAL A 28 16.60 19.63 -0.78
C VAL A 28 16.38 19.43 -2.28
N LYS A 29 16.74 20.43 -3.09
CA LYS A 29 16.60 20.41 -4.55
C LYS A 29 17.38 19.26 -5.20
N ASN A 30 18.53 18.89 -4.64
CA ASN A 30 19.34 17.76 -5.11
C ASN A 30 19.02 16.43 -4.39
N ARG A 31 17.91 16.36 -3.63
CA ARG A 31 17.46 15.17 -2.90
C ARG A 31 18.58 14.52 -2.06
N GLN A 32 19.29 15.32 -1.27
CA GLN A 32 20.41 14.88 -0.42
C GLN A 32 19.98 14.73 1.06
N PRO A 33 19.27 13.65 1.46
CA PRO A 33 18.71 13.50 2.81
C PRO A 33 19.77 13.48 3.91
N PHE A 34 20.94 12.88 3.63
CA PHE A 34 22.05 12.83 4.58
C PHE A 34 22.58 14.23 4.94
N VAL A 35 22.67 15.13 3.96
CA VAL A 35 23.11 16.52 4.18
C VAL A 35 22.07 17.28 5.00
N ILE A 36 20.78 17.08 4.72
CA ILE A 36 19.68 17.72 5.45
C ILE A 36 19.69 17.26 6.91
N GLN A 37 19.85 15.96 7.17
CA GLN A 37 19.94 15.40 8.51
C GLN A 37 21.19 15.89 9.26
N TYR A 38 22.32 15.99 8.58
CA TYR A 38 23.54 16.55 9.14
C TYR A 38 23.34 18.02 9.57
N LEU A 39 22.80 18.85 8.68
CA LEU A 39 22.49 20.26 8.98
C LEU A 39 21.54 20.37 10.19
N LYS A 40 20.48 19.54 10.24
CA LYS A 40 19.52 19.56 11.34
C LYS A 40 20.15 19.22 12.70
N THR A 41 21.17 18.37 12.73
CA THR A 41 21.81 17.91 13.97
C THR A 41 22.95 18.81 14.43
N LYS A 42 23.67 19.45 13.49
CA LYS A 42 24.86 20.26 13.79
C LYS A 42 24.56 21.75 14.01
N VAL A 43 23.45 22.24 13.49
CA VAL A 43 23.17 23.67 13.41
C VAL A 43 22.25 24.11 14.57
N PRO A 44 22.52 25.25 15.23
CA PRO A 44 21.63 25.78 16.26
C PRO A 44 20.20 25.99 15.74
N ARG A 45 19.20 25.81 16.61
CA ARG A 45 17.77 25.87 16.25
C ARG A 45 17.37 27.19 15.56
N GLU A 46 17.93 28.31 15.99
CA GLU A 46 17.67 29.63 15.41
C GLU A 46 18.16 29.71 13.96
N VAL A 47 19.37 29.24 13.71
CA VAL A 47 19.96 29.18 12.36
C VAL A 47 19.18 28.21 11.49
N TRP A 48 18.79 27.04 12.03
CA TRP A 48 17.94 26.08 11.34
C TRP A 48 16.61 26.69 10.89
N ASN A 49 15.92 27.41 11.79
CA ASN A 49 14.67 28.08 11.45
C ASN A 49 14.88 29.13 10.35
N ASN A 50 15.97 29.90 10.38
CA ASN A 50 16.26 30.86 9.31
C ASN A 50 16.50 30.16 7.96
N LEU A 51 17.16 29.00 7.97
CA LEU A 51 17.39 28.20 6.77
C LEU A 51 16.09 27.65 6.17
N THR A 52 15.15 27.17 7.00
CA THR A 52 13.88 26.62 6.51
C THR A 52 12.95 27.68 5.92
N LEU A 53 13.06 28.92 6.39
CA LEU A 53 12.25 30.07 5.93
C LEU A 53 12.76 30.70 4.63
N THR A 54 13.94 30.30 4.14
CA THR A 54 14.56 30.90 2.95
C THR A 54 13.77 30.54 1.69
N ILE A 55 13.63 31.52 0.80
CA ILE A 55 13.05 31.40 -0.54
C ILE A 55 14.10 31.64 -1.61
N ASP A 56 13.99 30.95 -2.74
CA ASP A 56 14.82 31.26 -3.91
C ASP A 56 14.31 32.52 -4.65
N LYS A 57 15.00 32.86 -5.75
CA LYS A 57 14.63 33.95 -6.65
C LYS A 57 13.21 33.86 -7.25
N ASN A 58 12.59 32.68 -7.27
CA ASN A 58 11.24 32.44 -7.76
C ASN A 58 10.24 32.33 -6.60
N GLU A 59 10.62 32.80 -5.40
CA GLU A 59 9.84 32.69 -4.16
C GLU A 59 9.53 31.25 -3.71
N ARG A 60 10.27 30.26 -4.22
CA ARG A 60 10.06 28.86 -3.85
C ARG A 60 10.77 28.52 -2.56
N THR A 61 10.05 27.82 -1.70
CA THR A 61 10.53 27.30 -0.41
C THR A 61 11.05 25.87 -0.57
N ILE A 62 11.63 25.30 0.49
CA ILE A 62 12.00 23.87 0.52
C ILE A 62 10.81 22.93 0.23
N LEU A 63 9.58 23.36 0.56
CA LEU A 63 8.36 22.58 0.29
C LEU A 63 8.06 22.50 -1.21
N HIS A 64 8.26 23.59 -1.97
CA HIS A 64 8.03 23.60 -3.42
C HIS A 64 8.98 22.67 -4.19
N TRP A 65 10.17 22.38 -3.63
CA TRP A 65 11.15 21.49 -4.24
C TRP A 65 10.99 20.02 -3.81
N ALA A 66 10.30 19.75 -2.70
CA ALA A 66 10.20 18.43 -2.12
C ALA A 66 8.84 18.21 -1.41
N ALA A 67 7.75 18.52 -2.11
CA ALA A 67 6.39 18.33 -1.61
C ALA A 67 6.04 16.84 -1.40
N ASP A 68 6.72 15.93 -2.11
CA ASP A 68 6.62 14.48 -1.94
C ASP A 68 7.35 13.96 -0.69
N ALA A 69 8.17 14.80 -0.05
CA ALA A 69 9.05 14.41 1.04
C ALA A 69 8.42 14.73 2.40
N PRO A 70 7.95 13.72 3.15
CA PRO A 70 7.21 13.92 4.42
C PRO A 70 8.13 14.40 5.54
N TYR A 71 9.40 13.99 5.45
CA TYR A 71 10.41 14.49 6.36
C TYR A 71 10.69 15.97 6.10
N ILE A 72 10.42 16.52 4.90
CA ILE A 72 10.51 17.96 4.61
C ILE A 72 9.28 18.68 5.14
N GLU A 73 8.06 18.15 4.91
CA GLU A 73 6.82 18.70 5.47
C GLU A 73 6.94 18.94 6.99
N SER A 74 7.51 17.97 7.72
CA SER A 74 7.70 18.09 9.18
C SER A 74 8.69 19.17 9.63
N LEU A 75 9.47 19.76 8.71
CA LEU A 75 10.47 20.80 9.00
C LEU A 75 9.93 22.20 8.75
N VAL A 76 8.81 22.32 8.03
CA VAL A 76 8.26 23.60 7.57
C VAL A 76 7.08 24.00 8.46
N PRO A 77 7.03 25.26 8.93
CA PRO A 77 5.86 25.79 9.63
C PRO A 77 4.56 25.73 8.81
N GLU A 78 3.40 25.57 9.47
CA GLU A 78 2.09 25.40 8.80
C GLU A 78 1.70 26.56 7.86
N ASN A 79 2.11 27.80 8.18
CA ASN A 79 1.82 28.97 7.34
C ASN A 79 2.55 28.98 5.99
N PHE A 80 3.51 28.07 5.76
CA PHE A 80 4.25 27.98 4.50
C PHE A 80 3.64 26.98 3.50
N TYR A 81 2.65 26.19 3.91
CA TYR A 81 1.93 25.27 2.99
C TYR A 81 1.06 26.02 1.99
N LEU A 82 0.50 27.17 2.40
CA LEU A 82 -0.35 28.03 1.57
C LEU A 82 0.46 29.08 0.79
N ARG A 83 1.79 29.06 0.90
CA ARG A 83 2.64 30.02 0.18
C ARG A 83 2.74 29.62 -1.28
N SER A 84 2.52 30.59 -2.15
CA SER A 84 2.71 30.44 -3.59
C SER A 84 4.10 30.90 -4.05
N ASP A 85 4.57 30.32 -5.15
CA ASP A 85 5.72 30.81 -5.89
C ASP A 85 5.36 32.05 -6.73
N THR A 86 6.33 32.61 -7.48
CA THR A 86 6.09 33.77 -8.36
C THR A 86 5.01 33.54 -9.43
N GLY A 87 4.68 32.29 -9.74
CA GLY A 87 3.61 31.91 -10.66
C GLY A 87 2.24 31.76 -9.99
N GLY A 88 2.13 32.04 -8.68
CA GLY A 88 0.89 31.92 -7.92
C GLY A 88 0.57 30.49 -7.46
N LYS A 89 1.45 29.51 -7.73
CA LYS A 89 1.21 28.10 -7.41
C LYS A 89 1.82 27.70 -6.07
N THR A 90 1.06 26.92 -5.31
CA THR A 90 1.52 26.28 -4.08
C THR A 90 2.42 25.08 -4.36
N ALA A 91 3.11 24.59 -3.34
CA ALA A 91 3.95 23.39 -3.45
C ALA A 91 3.16 22.14 -3.87
N GLU A 92 1.90 22.00 -3.43
CA GLU A 92 1.03 20.88 -3.78
C GLU A 92 0.64 20.95 -5.26
N GLU A 93 0.23 22.12 -5.76
CA GLU A 93 -0.11 22.32 -7.18
C GLU A 93 1.09 22.08 -8.10
N ILE A 94 2.29 22.56 -7.73
CA ILE A 94 3.51 22.27 -8.48
C ILE A 94 3.81 20.77 -8.50
N PHE A 95 3.57 20.06 -7.39
CA PHE A 95 3.76 18.62 -7.34
C PHE A 95 2.78 17.89 -8.26
N GLU A 96 1.50 18.25 -8.21
CA GLU A 96 0.46 17.68 -9.05
C GLU A 96 0.74 17.90 -10.53
N ASP A 97 1.10 19.12 -10.93
CA ASP A 97 1.45 19.45 -12.32
C ASP A 97 2.65 18.62 -12.81
N ASN A 98 3.71 18.51 -12.00
CA ASN A 98 4.92 17.80 -12.39
C ASN A 98 4.72 16.27 -12.46
N HIS A 99 3.75 15.72 -11.72
CA HIS A 99 3.51 14.28 -11.62
C HIS A 99 2.14 13.86 -12.15
N GLN A 100 1.47 14.73 -12.91
CA GLN A 100 0.11 14.49 -13.41
C GLN A 100 0.00 13.16 -14.16
N GLY A 101 0.94 12.87 -15.04
CA GLY A 101 0.96 11.61 -15.80
C GLY A 101 1.13 10.36 -14.92
N LEU A 102 1.91 10.45 -13.83
CA LEU A 102 2.06 9.34 -12.88
C LEU A 102 0.81 9.16 -12.01
N ILE A 103 0.16 10.25 -11.62
CA ILE A 103 -1.11 10.22 -10.88
C ILE A 103 -2.19 9.57 -11.73
N GLU A 104 -2.29 9.94 -13.02
CA GLU A 104 -3.25 9.38 -13.96
C GLU A 104 -3.01 7.88 -14.17
N GLN A 105 -1.78 7.46 -14.48
CA GLN A 105 -1.42 6.04 -14.63
C GLN A 105 -1.67 5.23 -13.36
N SER A 106 -1.34 5.78 -12.19
CA SER A 106 -1.57 5.10 -10.91
C SER A 106 -3.06 5.00 -10.60
N SER A 107 -3.85 6.02 -10.97
CA SER A 107 -5.30 6.03 -10.82
C SER A 107 -5.96 4.95 -11.67
N GLU A 108 -5.56 4.87 -12.95
CA GLU A 108 -6.01 3.85 -13.89
C GLU A 108 -5.64 2.45 -13.41
N TRP A 109 -4.38 2.22 -13.05
CA TRP A 109 -3.93 0.92 -12.52
C TRP A 109 -4.72 0.49 -11.27
N LEU A 110 -4.95 1.41 -10.33
CA LEU A 110 -5.75 1.13 -9.13
C LEU A 110 -7.20 0.82 -9.48
N LYS A 111 -7.77 1.49 -10.48
CA LYS A 111 -9.14 1.25 -10.94
C LYS A 111 -9.25 -0.15 -11.54
N ASP A 112 -8.42 -0.47 -12.53
CA ASP A 112 -8.46 -1.76 -13.23
C ASP A 112 -8.22 -2.94 -12.28
N THR A 113 -7.26 -2.78 -11.37
CA THR A 113 -6.96 -3.78 -10.33
C THR A 113 -8.14 -3.95 -9.38
N SER A 114 -8.72 -2.84 -8.90
CA SER A 114 -9.83 -2.90 -7.94
C SER A 114 -11.12 -3.42 -8.58
N GLU A 115 -11.41 -3.11 -9.84
CA GLU A 115 -12.54 -3.68 -10.58
C GLU A 115 -12.37 -5.20 -10.72
N SER A 116 -11.22 -5.64 -11.21
CA SER A 116 -10.91 -7.08 -11.39
C SER A 116 -10.98 -7.84 -10.06
N CYS A 117 -10.36 -7.31 -9.00
CA CYS A 117 -10.40 -7.95 -7.68
C CYS A 117 -11.78 -7.87 -7.02
N SER A 118 -12.59 -6.84 -7.28
CA SER A 118 -13.98 -6.77 -6.81
C SER A 118 -14.83 -7.88 -7.41
N VAL A 119 -14.68 -8.15 -8.71
CA VAL A 119 -15.37 -9.27 -9.36
C VAL A 119 -14.98 -10.60 -8.71
N VAL A 120 -13.68 -10.85 -8.51
CA VAL A 120 -13.20 -12.06 -7.83
C VAL A 120 -13.74 -12.16 -6.41
N ALA A 121 -13.70 -11.07 -5.63
CA ALA A 121 -14.23 -11.03 -4.26
C ALA A 121 -15.74 -11.28 -4.21
N ALA A 122 -16.51 -10.74 -5.16
CA ALA A 122 -17.95 -11.00 -5.26
C ALA A 122 -18.23 -12.46 -5.62
N LEU A 123 -17.47 -13.05 -6.54
CA LEU A 123 -17.58 -14.47 -6.90
C LEU A 123 -17.26 -15.37 -5.71
N VAL A 124 -16.14 -15.14 -5.02
CA VAL A 124 -15.74 -15.92 -3.85
C VAL A 124 -16.76 -15.76 -2.72
N ALA A 125 -17.31 -14.55 -2.51
CA ALA A 125 -18.38 -14.33 -1.54
C ALA A 125 -19.64 -15.14 -1.89
N GLY A 126 -20.03 -15.15 -3.17
CA GLY A 126 -21.18 -15.93 -3.65
C GLY A 126 -21.00 -17.43 -3.46
N VAL A 127 -19.83 -17.97 -3.81
CA VAL A 127 -19.52 -19.39 -3.57
C VAL A 127 -19.50 -19.68 -2.07
N SER A 128 -18.85 -18.84 -1.26
CA SER A 128 -18.80 -19.00 0.21
C SER A 128 -20.20 -18.97 0.83
N PHE A 129 -21.06 -18.07 0.38
CA PHE A 129 -22.44 -17.95 0.85
C PHE A 129 -23.25 -19.20 0.51
N ALA A 130 -23.13 -19.71 -0.73
CA ALA A 130 -23.77 -20.94 -1.15
C ALA A 130 -23.29 -22.12 -0.29
N THR A 131 -21.97 -22.27 -0.12
CA THR A 131 -21.37 -23.34 0.69
C THR A 131 -21.81 -23.26 2.16
N ALA A 132 -21.81 -22.07 2.77
CA ALA A 132 -22.26 -21.87 4.15
C ALA A 132 -23.76 -22.16 4.34
N SER A 133 -24.57 -21.97 3.29
CA SER A 133 -26.02 -22.23 3.31
C SER A 133 -26.37 -23.69 3.05
N THR A 134 -25.47 -24.47 2.44
CA THR A 134 -25.67 -25.90 2.16
C THR A 134 -24.95 -26.74 3.21
N ILE A 135 -25.64 -27.03 4.31
CA ILE A 135 -25.12 -27.87 5.40
C ILE A 135 -24.86 -29.28 4.84
N PRO A 136 -23.62 -29.82 4.93
CA PRO A 136 -23.34 -31.18 4.52
C PRO A 136 -24.11 -32.17 5.42
N GLY A 137 -24.70 -33.20 4.82
CA GLY A 137 -25.50 -34.22 5.51
C GLY A 137 -27.00 -33.88 5.55
N SER A 138 -27.76 -34.66 6.31
CA SER A 138 -29.17 -34.38 6.61
C SER A 138 -29.29 -33.69 7.97
N THR A 139 -30.37 -32.94 8.15
CA THR A 139 -30.80 -32.45 9.46
C THR A 139 -31.72 -33.46 10.15
N ASP A 140 -31.73 -33.46 11.48
CA ASP A 140 -32.69 -34.21 12.28
C ASP A 140 -34.09 -33.56 12.24
N GLN A 141 -35.06 -34.15 12.96
CA GLN A 141 -36.44 -33.63 13.02
C GLN A 141 -36.55 -32.29 13.75
N GLU A 142 -35.54 -31.92 14.54
CA GLU A 142 -35.42 -30.64 15.23
C GLU A 142 -34.65 -29.58 14.42
N GLY A 143 -34.12 -29.94 13.26
CA GLY A 143 -33.35 -29.06 12.38
C GLY A 143 -31.85 -28.98 12.69
N ARG A 144 -31.31 -29.85 13.55
CA ARG A 144 -29.87 -29.91 13.86
C ARG A 144 -29.10 -30.73 12.83
N PRO A 145 -27.86 -30.34 12.48
CA PRO A 145 -27.05 -31.10 11.55
C PRO A 145 -26.71 -32.48 12.12
N ASN A 146 -26.96 -33.57 11.38
CA ASN A 146 -26.59 -34.91 11.85
C ASN A 146 -25.08 -35.15 11.94
N LEU A 147 -24.26 -34.24 11.39
CA LEU A 147 -22.80 -34.25 11.47
C LEU A 147 -22.26 -33.34 12.59
N GLU A 148 -23.14 -32.82 13.45
CA GLU A 148 -22.76 -32.00 14.60
C GLU A 148 -21.81 -32.78 15.53
N GLY A 149 -20.67 -32.17 15.88
CA GLY A 149 -19.62 -32.77 16.71
C GLY A 149 -18.52 -33.52 15.93
N GLU A 150 -18.66 -33.70 14.61
CA GLU A 150 -17.55 -34.18 13.78
C GLU A 150 -16.56 -33.03 13.50
N PRO A 151 -15.25 -33.21 13.74
CA PRO A 151 -14.28 -32.12 13.60
C PRO A 151 -14.21 -31.58 12.16
N ALA A 152 -14.47 -32.40 11.15
CA ALA A 152 -14.52 -31.96 9.76
C ALA A 152 -15.73 -31.04 9.48
N PHE A 153 -16.84 -31.22 10.19
CA PHE A 153 -18.04 -30.40 10.07
C PHE A 153 -17.81 -29.02 10.69
N ASP A 154 -17.18 -28.97 11.86
CA ASP A 154 -16.83 -27.69 12.50
C ASP A 154 -15.83 -26.89 11.66
N VAL A 155 -14.80 -27.56 11.12
CA VAL A 155 -13.83 -26.93 10.21
C VAL A 155 -14.54 -26.42 8.96
N PHE A 156 -15.46 -27.20 8.37
CA PHE A 156 -16.29 -26.76 7.25
C PHE A 156 -17.05 -25.47 7.57
N ALA A 157 -17.87 -25.47 8.62
CA ALA A 157 -18.74 -24.36 8.95
C ALA A 157 -17.94 -23.07 9.27
N VAL A 158 -16.88 -23.19 10.08
CA VAL A 158 -16.04 -22.04 10.45
C VAL A 158 -15.31 -21.49 9.23
N SER A 159 -14.71 -22.35 8.40
CA SER A 159 -13.96 -21.89 7.22
C SER A 159 -14.86 -21.28 6.14
N SER A 160 -16.09 -21.80 5.92
CA SER A 160 -17.05 -21.16 5.02
C SER A 160 -17.43 -19.75 5.48
N LEU A 161 -17.66 -19.57 6.79
CA LEU A 161 -18.01 -18.28 7.36
C LEU A 161 -16.85 -17.29 7.28
N VAL A 162 -15.63 -17.72 7.62
CA VAL A 162 -14.42 -16.91 7.46
C VAL A 162 -14.23 -16.52 6.00
N GLY A 163 -14.39 -17.47 5.07
CA GLY A 163 -14.34 -17.25 3.63
C GLY A 163 -15.30 -16.14 3.20
N LEU A 164 -16.57 -16.23 3.61
CA LEU A 164 -17.60 -15.24 3.30
C LEU A 164 -17.27 -13.85 3.88
N CYS A 165 -17.01 -13.77 5.18
CA CYS A 165 -16.72 -12.50 5.85
C CYS A 165 -15.50 -11.81 5.24
N SER A 166 -14.40 -12.53 5.06
CA SER A 166 -13.17 -11.98 4.46
C SER A 166 -13.38 -11.58 2.99
N SER A 167 -14.22 -12.29 2.22
CA SER A 167 -14.52 -11.90 0.84
C SER A 167 -15.28 -10.58 0.77
N VAL A 168 -16.30 -10.42 1.63
CA VAL A 168 -17.08 -9.18 1.71
C VAL A 168 -16.21 -8.01 2.16
N THR A 169 -15.33 -8.22 3.15
CA THR A 169 -14.36 -7.19 3.57
C THR A 169 -13.44 -6.78 2.41
N GLY A 170 -12.92 -7.76 1.64
CA GLY A 170 -12.10 -7.47 0.46
C GLY A 170 -12.87 -6.65 -0.58
N LEU A 171 -14.11 -7.05 -0.88
CA LEU A 171 -15.00 -6.34 -1.81
C LEU A 171 -15.23 -4.88 -1.38
N ILE A 172 -15.51 -4.64 -0.09
CA ILE A 172 -15.72 -3.28 0.45
C ILE A 172 -14.45 -2.43 0.28
N MET A 173 -13.26 -3.00 0.54
CA MET A 173 -11.99 -2.29 0.38
C MET A 173 -11.76 -1.89 -1.08
N PHE A 174 -11.94 -2.80 -2.03
CA PHE A 174 -11.80 -2.48 -3.46
C PHE A 174 -12.85 -1.46 -3.93
N LEU A 175 -14.10 -1.56 -3.46
CA LEU A 175 -15.12 -0.56 -3.77
C LEU A 175 -14.79 0.82 -3.18
N THR A 176 -14.18 0.86 -2.00
CA THR A 176 -13.69 2.11 -1.38
C THR A 176 -12.56 2.72 -2.21
N ILE A 177 -11.72 1.90 -2.85
CA ILE A 177 -10.67 2.37 -3.77
C ILE A 177 -11.30 2.94 -5.04
N LEU A 178 -12.35 2.30 -5.59
CA LEU A 178 -13.05 2.77 -6.78
C LEU A 178 -13.84 4.07 -6.57
N THR A 179 -14.39 4.26 -5.37
CA THR A 179 -15.17 5.45 -5.00
C THR A 179 -14.32 6.58 -4.41
N SER A 180 -13.01 6.37 -4.21
CA SER A 180 -12.08 7.40 -3.73
C SER A 180 -11.87 8.50 -4.79
N ARG A 181 -11.63 9.74 -4.33
CA ARG A 181 -11.36 10.91 -5.17
C ARG A 181 -9.99 10.87 -5.86
N LYS A 182 -9.12 9.90 -5.56
CA LYS A 182 -7.77 9.74 -6.17
C LYS A 182 -6.94 11.02 -6.16
N GLN A 183 -6.84 11.68 -5.00
CA GLN A 183 -5.98 12.85 -4.85
C GLN A 183 -4.51 12.44 -4.71
N SER A 184 -3.59 13.29 -5.15
CA SER A 184 -2.13 13.06 -5.10
C SER A 184 -1.63 12.60 -3.72
N ARG A 185 -2.19 13.18 -2.65
CA ARG A 185 -1.88 12.84 -1.25
C ARG A 185 -2.25 11.41 -0.87
N ASP A 186 -3.33 10.88 -1.43
CA ASP A 186 -3.87 9.55 -1.09
C ASP A 186 -3.00 8.41 -1.67
N PHE A 187 -2.31 8.67 -2.78
CA PHE A 187 -1.48 7.66 -3.48
C PHE A 187 -0.29 7.18 -2.67
N ARG A 188 0.13 7.94 -1.67
CA ARG A 188 1.33 7.62 -0.90
C ARG A 188 1.11 6.55 0.16
N ARG A 189 -0.05 6.56 0.83
CA ARG A 189 -0.33 5.63 1.94
C ARG A 189 -1.75 5.09 1.92
N ASP A 190 -2.74 5.96 1.84
CA ASP A 190 -4.14 5.57 2.04
C ASP A 190 -4.62 4.58 0.97
N LEU A 191 -4.36 4.87 -0.31
CA LEU A 191 -4.74 3.98 -1.41
C LEU A 191 -3.95 2.65 -1.41
N PRO A 192 -2.61 2.66 -1.31
CA PRO A 192 -1.82 1.42 -1.14
C PRO A 192 -2.27 0.57 0.06
N PHE A 193 -2.58 1.20 1.19
CA PHE A 193 -3.00 0.49 2.40
C PHE A 193 -4.37 -0.16 2.23
N LYS A 194 -5.34 0.55 1.64
CA LYS A 194 -6.66 -0.03 1.30
C LYS A 194 -6.51 -1.20 0.31
N LEU A 195 -5.63 -1.07 -0.68
CA LEU A 195 -5.36 -2.13 -1.64
C LEU A 195 -4.76 -3.36 -0.97
N LEU A 196 -3.76 -3.16 -0.10
CA LEU A 196 -3.12 -4.23 0.66
C LEU A 196 -4.13 -4.96 1.57
N LEU A 197 -4.97 -4.20 2.29
CA LEU A 197 -6.03 -4.79 3.10
C LEU A 197 -7.02 -5.59 2.23
N GLY A 198 -7.46 -5.04 1.10
CA GLY A 198 -8.36 -5.72 0.17
C GLY A 198 -7.78 -7.05 -0.35
N LEU A 199 -6.53 -7.02 -0.82
CA LEU A 199 -5.82 -8.21 -1.30
C LEU A 199 -5.64 -9.24 -0.19
N SER A 200 -5.23 -8.83 1.02
CA SER A 200 -5.00 -9.74 2.15
C SER A 200 -6.29 -10.46 2.57
N SER A 201 -7.40 -9.72 2.58
CA SER A 201 -8.72 -10.25 2.90
C SER A 201 -9.20 -11.23 1.83
N LEU A 202 -8.95 -10.93 0.56
CA LEU A 202 -9.26 -11.83 -0.56
C LEU A 202 -8.43 -13.11 -0.50
N PHE A 203 -7.14 -13.03 -0.15
CA PHE A 203 -6.27 -14.19 0.00
C PHE A 203 -6.75 -15.11 1.13
N VAL A 204 -7.07 -14.54 2.31
CA VAL A 204 -7.66 -15.29 3.43
C VAL A 204 -8.96 -15.96 3.01
N SER A 205 -9.81 -15.25 2.26
CA SER A 205 -11.07 -15.78 1.77
C SER A 205 -10.89 -16.98 0.84
N ILE A 206 -10.00 -16.89 -0.15
CA ILE A 206 -9.70 -17.98 -1.07
C ILE A 206 -9.16 -19.19 -0.29
N ALA A 207 -8.20 -18.99 0.62
CA ALA A 207 -7.64 -20.07 1.43
C ALA A 207 -8.70 -20.76 2.30
N ALA A 208 -9.54 -19.98 2.98
CA ALA A 208 -10.65 -20.49 3.78
C ALA A 208 -11.66 -21.27 2.93
N MET A 209 -11.95 -20.81 1.71
CA MET A 209 -12.80 -21.54 0.78
C MET A 209 -12.22 -22.88 0.33
N PHE A 210 -10.91 -22.96 0.09
CA PHE A 210 -10.27 -24.24 -0.19
C PHE A 210 -10.34 -25.19 1.00
N VAL A 211 -10.14 -24.69 2.23
CA VAL A 211 -10.28 -25.50 3.45
C VAL A 211 -11.71 -26.02 3.60
N SER A 212 -12.71 -25.16 3.42
CA SER A 212 -14.13 -25.53 3.44
C SER A 212 -14.47 -26.57 2.38
N PHE A 213 -13.98 -26.38 1.15
CA PHE A 213 -14.19 -27.37 0.10
C PHE A 213 -13.58 -28.73 0.46
N CYS A 214 -12.35 -28.76 0.98
CA CYS A 214 -11.68 -30.00 1.39
C CYS A 214 -12.42 -30.71 2.53
N SER A 215 -12.88 -29.97 3.55
CA SER A 215 -13.61 -30.56 4.68
C SER A 215 -15.02 -30.99 4.31
N GLY A 216 -15.72 -30.26 3.44
CA GLY A 216 -17.01 -30.68 2.90
C GLY A 216 -16.87 -31.93 2.02
N HIS A 217 -15.84 -31.97 1.17
CA HIS A 217 -15.56 -33.10 0.31
C HIS A 217 -15.11 -34.35 1.10
N TYR A 218 -14.54 -34.20 2.29
CA TYR A 218 -14.24 -35.31 3.20
C TYR A 218 -15.47 -36.21 3.45
N PHE A 219 -16.65 -35.62 3.64
CA PHE A 219 -17.89 -36.38 3.89
C PHE A 219 -18.41 -37.15 2.67
N LEU A 220 -18.05 -36.72 1.45
CA LEU A 220 -18.45 -37.37 0.19
C LEU A 220 -17.56 -38.57 -0.16
N LEU A 221 -16.43 -38.75 0.54
CA LEU A 221 -15.42 -39.72 0.16
C LEU A 221 -15.67 -41.10 0.78
N THR A 222 -16.27 -41.98 -0.03
CA THR A 222 -16.32 -43.42 0.26
C THR A 222 -14.96 -44.08 0.01
N HIS A 223 -14.66 -45.15 0.76
CA HIS A 223 -13.38 -45.88 0.75
C HIS A 223 -12.90 -46.37 -0.64
N ARG A 224 -13.80 -46.38 -1.64
CA ARG A 224 -13.58 -46.91 -2.99
C ARG A 224 -12.69 -46.03 -3.90
N TYR A 225 -12.50 -44.76 -3.58
CA TYR A 225 -11.84 -43.77 -4.46
C TYR A 225 -10.51 -43.20 -3.93
N LYS A 226 -9.96 -43.74 -2.82
CA LYS A 226 -8.76 -43.19 -2.16
C LYS A 226 -7.54 -43.01 -3.08
N THR A 227 -7.30 -43.91 -4.04
CA THR A 227 -6.15 -43.84 -4.96
C THR A 227 -6.25 -42.72 -6.00
N VAL A 228 -7.46 -42.37 -6.44
CA VAL A 228 -7.71 -41.26 -7.39
C VAL A 228 -7.73 -39.91 -6.67
N LEU A 229 -7.94 -39.93 -5.36
CA LEU A 229 -8.14 -38.75 -4.54
C LEU A 229 -6.85 -37.97 -4.24
N TYR A 230 -5.75 -38.67 -3.90
CA TYR A 230 -4.45 -38.04 -3.63
C TYR A 230 -3.94 -37.17 -4.79
N PRO A 231 -3.96 -37.63 -6.06
CA PRO A 231 -3.56 -36.78 -7.18
C PRO A 231 -4.54 -35.63 -7.44
N LEU A 232 -5.84 -35.79 -7.15
CA LEU A 232 -6.83 -34.73 -7.28
C LEU A 232 -6.58 -33.57 -6.30
N TYR A 233 -6.30 -33.88 -5.02
CA TYR A 233 -5.93 -32.86 -4.03
C TYR A 233 -4.56 -32.22 -4.32
N ALA A 234 -3.59 -33.01 -4.78
CA ALA A 234 -2.31 -32.45 -5.21
C ALA A 234 -2.49 -31.45 -6.38
N ALA A 235 -3.41 -31.75 -7.30
CA ALA A 235 -3.74 -30.87 -8.42
C ALA A 235 -4.49 -29.59 -7.97
N THR A 236 -5.36 -29.63 -6.95
CA THR A 236 -6.07 -28.43 -6.48
C THR A 236 -5.19 -27.48 -5.67
N VAL A 237 -4.16 -27.99 -4.99
CA VAL A 237 -3.19 -27.17 -4.23
C VAL A 237 -2.24 -26.41 -5.15
N PHE A 238 -1.95 -26.94 -6.35
CA PHE A 238 -0.97 -26.35 -7.26
C PHE A 238 -1.34 -24.92 -7.73
N PRO A 239 -2.57 -24.62 -8.19
CA PRO A 239 -2.99 -23.25 -8.52
C PRO A 239 -2.90 -22.27 -7.34
N VAL A 240 -3.21 -22.72 -6.12
CA VAL A 240 -3.16 -21.89 -4.90
C VAL A 240 -1.72 -21.50 -4.57
N MET A 241 -0.80 -22.47 -4.63
CA MET A 241 0.63 -22.23 -4.42
C MET A 241 1.22 -21.30 -5.48
N PHE A 242 0.85 -21.51 -6.75
CA PHE A 242 1.28 -20.64 -7.84
C PHE A 242 0.78 -19.19 -7.64
N TYR A 243 -0.50 -19.03 -7.28
CA TYR A 243 -1.07 -17.71 -6.98
C TYR A 243 -0.37 -17.02 -5.80
N ALA A 244 -0.09 -17.75 -4.71
CA ALA A 244 0.62 -17.22 -3.55
C ALA A 244 2.04 -16.71 -3.93
N VAL A 245 2.79 -17.48 -4.73
CA VAL A 245 4.12 -17.08 -5.20
C VAL A 245 4.04 -15.87 -6.13
N ALA A 246 3.06 -15.82 -7.04
CA ALA A 246 2.89 -14.71 -7.98
C ALA A 246 2.50 -13.40 -7.29
N GLN A 247 1.73 -13.46 -6.20
CA GLN A 247 1.30 -12.27 -5.45
C GLN A 247 2.37 -11.75 -4.47
N PHE A 248 3.29 -12.61 -4.03
CA PHE A 248 4.30 -12.26 -3.03
C PHE A 248 5.11 -10.98 -3.33
N PRO A 249 5.59 -10.74 -4.57
CA PRO A 249 6.30 -9.49 -4.91
C PRO A 249 5.45 -8.24 -4.68
N LEU A 250 4.18 -8.27 -5.12
CA LEU A 250 3.27 -7.13 -4.98
C LEU A 250 3.00 -6.79 -3.51
N TYR A 251 2.80 -7.81 -2.66
CA TYR A 251 2.63 -7.61 -1.22
C TYR A 251 3.87 -6.97 -0.58
N PHE A 252 5.05 -7.44 -0.97
CA PHE A 252 6.30 -6.92 -0.44
C PHE A 252 6.52 -5.47 -0.87
N ASP A 253 6.24 -5.13 -2.13
CA ASP A 253 6.33 -3.78 -2.65
C ASP A 253 5.34 -2.83 -1.96
N LEU A 254 4.08 -3.25 -1.74
CA LEU A 254 3.08 -2.48 -1.00
C LEU A 254 3.49 -2.25 0.46
N LEU A 255 4.02 -3.27 1.14
CA LEU A 255 4.51 -3.15 2.52
C LEU A 255 5.68 -2.17 2.61
N ILE A 256 6.64 -2.24 1.69
CA ILE A 256 7.73 -1.28 1.60
C ILE A 256 7.20 0.12 1.35
N ALA A 257 6.25 0.31 0.41
CA ALA A 257 5.68 1.61 0.10
C ALA A 257 5.01 2.26 1.33
N ILE A 258 4.26 1.48 2.11
CA ILE A 258 3.57 1.96 3.32
C ILE A 258 4.58 2.30 4.44
N LEU A 259 5.56 1.42 4.66
CA LEU A 259 6.52 1.52 5.76
C LEU A 259 7.66 2.52 5.48
N SER A 260 8.05 2.72 4.23
CA SER A 260 9.14 3.62 3.88
C SER A 260 8.78 5.09 4.16
N LYS A 261 9.55 5.72 5.04
CA LYS A 261 9.47 7.18 5.31
C LYS A 261 10.28 8.01 4.31
N VAL A 262 11.23 7.39 3.62
CA VAL A 262 12.13 8.01 2.64
C VAL A 262 12.12 7.10 1.42
N PRO A 263 11.88 7.63 0.20
CA PRO A 263 12.04 6.83 -1.00
C PRO A 263 13.52 6.46 -1.13
N TRP A 264 13.80 5.17 -1.17
CA TRP A 264 15.08 4.71 -1.68
C TRP A 264 15.11 5.05 -3.16
N SER A 265 16.20 5.68 -3.64
CA SER A 265 16.39 5.76 -5.09
C SER A 265 16.68 4.34 -5.56
N THR A 266 15.65 3.66 -6.04
CA THR A 266 15.83 2.46 -6.84
C THR A 266 16.39 2.92 -8.19
N SER A 267 17.68 3.24 -8.24
CA SER A 267 18.44 3.27 -9.48
C SER A 267 18.59 1.82 -9.94
N ARG A 268 17.51 1.26 -10.46
CA ARG A 268 17.51 -0.03 -11.14
C ARG A 268 16.63 0.13 -12.36
N GLY A 269 17.17 0.80 -13.38
CA GLY A 269 16.49 0.99 -14.65
C GLY A 269 17.08 2.08 -15.54
N ASP A 270 18.39 2.07 -15.78
CA ASP A 270 19.03 2.79 -16.89
C ASP A 270 20.20 1.96 -17.44
N LYS A 271 19.89 0.72 -17.83
CA LYS A 271 20.68 -0.09 -18.77
C LYS A 271 19.76 -1.14 -19.37
N LEU A 272 19.10 -0.78 -20.47
CA LEU A 272 18.78 -1.64 -21.61
C LEU A 272 18.50 -0.72 -22.80
#